data_AF-A0AAQ4EGV8-F1
#
_entry.id   AF-A0AAQ4EGV8-F1
#
_cell.length_a   1.000
_cell.length_b   1.000
_cell.length_c   1.000
_cell.angle_alpha   90.00
_cell.angle_beta   90.00
_cell.angle_gamma   90.00
#
_symmetry.space_group_name_H-M   'P 1'
#
loop_
_entity.id
_entity.type
_entity.pdbx_description
1 polymer ?
#
loop_
_entity_poly.entity_id
_entity_poly.type
_entity_poly.pdbx_seq_one_letter_code
_entity_poly.pdbx_strand_id
1 'polypeptide(L)'
;KFWGFLVTSSPPLLVCSVGLTCVKWVQVSAFSTWEKELHKIVFDSRYLLLTSKERKQVFEKYVKERAEEERREKRNKMRERKDHFQQLLESAALNSKSTFSDFAQKYGKDERFKNIEKMRERESMFNDYVQELRKLEREERLNQREKTC
;
A
#
# COMPACT_ATOMS: atom_id res chain seq x y z
N LYS A 1 40.86 -10.30 -42.90
CA LYS A 1 39.59 -9.97 -43.60
C LYS A 1 38.50 -9.94 -42.53
N PHE A 2 38.43 -8.85 -41.77
CA PHE A 2 37.52 -7.71 -41.95
C PHE A 2 36.09 -8.10 -41.55
N TRP A 3 35.67 -7.71 -40.35
CA TRP A 3 34.34 -7.26 -39.89
C TRP A 3 34.58 -6.89 -38.42
N GLY A 4 34.55 -5.64 -37.97
CA GLY A 4 33.82 -4.47 -38.44
C GLY A 4 33.22 -3.85 -37.19
N PHE A 5 33.96 -2.91 -36.59
CA PHE A 5 33.44 -2.03 -35.54
C PHE A 5 32.26 -1.25 -36.12
N LEU A 6 31.06 -1.43 -35.56
CA LEU A 6 30.04 -0.39 -35.61
C LEU A 6 29.65 -0.06 -34.16
N VAL A 7 30.21 1.05 -33.70
CA VAL A 7 29.77 1.78 -32.52
C VAL A 7 28.46 2.47 -32.89
N THR A 8 27.38 2.12 -32.20
CA THR A 8 26.20 2.98 -32.06
C THR A 8 25.85 3.08 -30.57
N SER A 9 26.27 4.19 -29.96
CA SER A 9 25.55 5.03 -28.99
C SER A 9 24.59 4.37 -27.98
N SER A 10 24.97 4.40 -26.69
CA SER A 10 24.17 4.11 -25.46
C SER A 10 22.89 4.98 -25.32
N PRO A 11 21.95 4.73 -24.36
CA PRO A 11 22.01 3.83 -23.19
C PRO A 11 20.69 3.01 -22.94
N PRO A 12 20.44 2.43 -21.74
CA PRO A 12 20.34 1.00 -21.48
C PRO A 12 18.89 0.57 -21.23
N LEU A 13 18.22 0.03 -22.23
CA LEU A 13 16.82 -0.41 -22.07
C LEU A 13 16.63 -1.86 -22.54
N LEU A 14 17.42 -2.75 -21.95
CA LEU A 14 16.91 -4.08 -21.63
C LEU A 14 16.95 -4.22 -20.12
N VAL A 15 16.12 -3.37 -19.52
CA VAL A 15 15.37 -3.63 -18.30
C VAL A 15 15.30 -5.14 -18.07
N CYS A 16 15.82 -5.54 -16.92
CA CYS A 16 15.52 -6.77 -16.20
C CYS A 16 14.04 -7.15 -16.39
N SER A 17 13.74 -7.81 -17.51
CA SER A 17 12.45 -8.41 -17.77
C SER A 17 12.46 -9.76 -17.07
N VAL A 18 12.70 -9.73 -15.76
CA VAL A 18 12.43 -10.86 -14.85
C VAL A 18 10.92 -10.88 -14.62
N GLY A 19 10.17 -10.88 -15.72
CA GLY A 19 8.72 -10.95 -15.78
C GLY A 19 8.22 -12.38 -15.91
N LEU A 20 9.11 -13.38 -15.95
CA LEU A 20 8.71 -14.78 -15.92
C LEU A 20 9.25 -15.44 -14.67
N THR A 21 8.31 -15.84 -13.80
CA THR A 21 8.39 -16.93 -12.82
C THR A 21 8.51 -16.62 -11.32
N CYS A 22 7.90 -15.51 -10.88
CA CYS A 22 7.20 -15.49 -9.58
C CYS A 22 6.20 -16.68 -9.42
N VAL A 23 5.82 -17.30 -10.54
CA VAL A 23 4.84 -18.38 -10.70
C VAL A 23 5.16 -19.68 -9.92
N LYS A 24 6.41 -19.90 -9.46
CA LYS A 24 6.75 -21.11 -8.64
C LYS A 24 7.28 -20.80 -7.23
N TRP A 25 7.25 -19.55 -6.80
CA TRP A 25 7.51 -19.18 -5.39
C TRP A 25 6.24 -19.28 -4.53
N VAL A 26 5.07 -19.42 -5.17
CA VAL A 26 3.75 -19.49 -4.51
C VAL A 26 3.62 -20.68 -3.55
N GLN A 27 4.41 -21.75 -3.70
CA GLN A 27 4.42 -22.91 -2.80
C GLN A 27 5.63 -23.00 -1.86
N VAL A 28 6.54 -22.02 -1.88
CA VAL A 28 7.67 -21.99 -0.95
C VAL A 28 7.18 -21.42 0.38
N SER A 29 7.19 -22.23 1.43
CA SER A 29 6.78 -21.76 2.75
C SER A 29 7.82 -20.78 3.30
N ALA A 30 7.41 -19.53 3.56
CA ALA A 30 8.26 -18.50 4.17
C ALA A 30 8.65 -18.80 5.63
N PHE A 31 8.07 -19.85 6.23
CA PHE A 31 8.30 -20.29 7.60
C PHE A 31 9.19 -21.56 7.70
N SER A 32 9.56 -22.14 6.56
CA SER A 32 10.41 -23.34 6.49
C SER A 32 11.87 -22.96 6.30
N THR A 33 12.80 -23.81 6.74
CA THR A 33 14.23 -23.56 6.54
C THR A 33 14.58 -23.64 5.05
N TRP A 34 15.48 -22.76 4.59
CA TRP A 34 15.93 -22.69 3.20
C TRP A 34 16.26 -24.07 2.61
N GLU A 35 16.94 -24.93 3.37
CA GLU A 35 17.32 -26.29 2.97
C GLU A 35 16.14 -27.21 2.63
N LYS A 36 14.99 -27.03 3.30
CA LYS A 36 13.76 -27.81 3.05
C LYS A 36 12.96 -27.32 1.85
N GLU A 37 13.19 -26.10 1.40
CA GLU A 37 12.52 -25.55 0.22
C GLU A 37 13.46 -25.50 -0.99
N LEU A 38 14.77 -25.51 -0.76
CA LEU A 38 15.83 -25.48 -1.76
C LEU A 38 15.66 -26.60 -2.78
N HIS A 39 15.36 -27.82 -2.34
CA HIS A 39 15.15 -28.94 -3.26
C HIS A 39 13.98 -28.73 -4.22
N LYS A 40 12.99 -27.88 -3.92
CA LYS A 40 11.87 -27.58 -4.84
C LYS A 40 12.27 -26.59 -5.95
N ILE A 41 13.33 -25.83 -5.73
CA ILE A 41 13.79 -24.74 -6.61
C ILE A 41 15.02 -25.19 -7.42
N VAL A 42 15.87 -26.05 -6.84
CA VAL A 42 17.10 -26.57 -7.47
C VAL A 42 16.82 -27.42 -8.71
N PHE A 43 15.65 -28.08 -8.80
CA PHE A 43 15.24 -28.84 -9.98
C PHE A 43 14.61 -27.98 -11.10
N ASP A 44 14.43 -26.67 -10.89
CA ASP A 44 13.91 -25.79 -11.93
C ASP A 44 15.03 -25.45 -12.93
N SER A 45 14.81 -25.69 -14.22
CA SER A 45 15.76 -25.38 -15.29
C SER A 45 16.24 -23.91 -15.25
N ARG A 46 15.40 -22.99 -14.74
CA ARG A 46 15.75 -21.57 -14.57
C ARG A 46 16.71 -21.29 -13.41
N TYR A 47 16.79 -22.18 -12.41
CA TYR A 47 17.72 -22.05 -11.29
C TYR A 47 19.18 -22.33 -11.73
N LEU A 48 19.35 -23.24 -12.69
CA LEU A 48 20.66 -23.54 -13.30
C LEU A 48 21.20 -22.38 -14.15
N LEU A 49 20.32 -21.53 -14.69
CA LEU A 49 20.69 -20.35 -15.48
C LEU A 49 21.10 -19.14 -14.63
N LEU A 50 20.81 -19.15 -13.33
CA LEU A 50 21.17 -18.08 -12.39
C LEU A 50 22.54 -18.33 -11.78
N THR A 51 23.35 -17.27 -11.69
CA THR A 51 24.65 -17.27 -11.03
C THR A 51 24.51 -17.36 -9.51
N SER A 52 25.57 -17.78 -8.81
CA SER A 52 25.58 -17.88 -7.33
C SER A 52 25.16 -16.57 -6.63
N LYS A 53 25.52 -15.42 -7.23
CA LYS A 53 25.17 -14.08 -6.73
C LYS A 53 23.67 -13.78 -6.89
N GLU A 54 23.10 -14.09 -8.05
CA GLU A 54 21.66 -13.86 -8.31
C GLU A 54 20.78 -14.76 -7.45
N ARG A 55 21.21 -16.02 -7.21
CA ARG A 55 20.49 -16.95 -6.32
C ARG A 55 20.34 -16.39 -4.91
N LYS A 56 21.42 -15.82 -4.36
CA LYS A 56 21.40 -15.18 -3.04
C LYS A 56 20.51 -13.95 -3.02
N GLN A 57 20.58 -13.10 -4.05
CA GLN A 57 19.75 -11.89 -4.15
C GLN A 57 18.25 -12.20 -4.26
N VAL A 58 17.87 -13.18 -5.07
CA VAL A 58 16.47 -13.59 -5.22
C VAL A 58 15.93 -14.17 -3.92
N PHE A 59 16.74 -14.95 -3.19
CA PHE A 59 16.34 -15.48 -1.89
C PHE A 59 16.18 -14.38 -0.83
N GLU A 60 17.16 -13.48 -0.69
CA GLU A 60 17.08 -12.35 0.25
C GLU A 60 15.87 -11.46 -0.04
N LYS A 61 15.59 -11.21 -1.33
CA LYS A 61 14.42 -10.48 -1.79
C LYS A 61 13.12 -11.20 -1.40
N TYR A 62 13.03 -12.51 -1.62
CA TYR A 62 11.85 -13.31 -1.26
C TYR A 62 11.57 -13.29 0.24
N VAL A 63 12.60 -13.48 1.07
CA VAL A 63 12.47 -13.44 2.55
C VAL A 63 12.00 -12.05 3.00
N LYS A 64 12.57 -10.99 2.44
CA LYS A 64 12.18 -9.61 2.73
C LYS A 64 10.74 -9.32 2.31
N GLU A 65 10.38 -9.67 1.08
CA GLU A 65 9.02 -9.47 0.54
C GLU A 65 7.98 -10.21 1.38
N ARG A 66 8.24 -11.46 1.78
CA ARG A 66 7.33 -12.22 2.64
C ARG A 66 7.14 -11.60 4.03
N ALA A 67 8.23 -11.12 4.64
CA ALA A 67 8.18 -10.42 5.93
C ALA A 67 7.50 -9.05 5.84
N GLU A 68 7.57 -8.39 4.69
CA GLU A 68 6.86 -7.13 4.40
C GLU A 68 5.39 -7.38 4.09
N GLU A 69 5.04 -8.43 3.34
CA GLU A 69 3.68 -8.83 2.99
C GLU A 69 2.84 -9.09 4.25
N GLU A 70 3.35 -9.89 5.19
CA GLU A 70 2.63 -10.18 6.45
C GLU A 70 2.39 -8.91 7.28
N ARG A 71 3.38 -8.00 7.30
CA ARG A 71 3.24 -6.70 7.98
C ARG A 71 2.29 -5.76 7.23
N ARG A 72 2.28 -5.81 5.90
CA ARG A 72 1.44 -5.00 5.02
C ARG A 72 -0.03 -5.40 5.18
N GLU A 73 -0.34 -6.69 5.22
CA GLU A 73 -1.71 -7.18 5.42
C GLU A 73 -2.28 -6.74 6.78
N LYS A 74 -1.49 -6.81 7.85
CA LYS A 74 -1.91 -6.32 9.18
C LYS A 74 -2.17 -4.81 9.19
N ARG A 75 -1.35 -4.01 8.49
CA ARG A 75 -1.54 -2.56 8.37
C ARG A 75 -2.69 -2.18 7.44
N ASN A 76 -2.87 -2.90 6.34
CA ASN A 76 -3.91 -2.62 5.35
C ASN A 76 -5.31 -2.77 5.94
N LYS A 77 -5.58 -3.85 6.69
CA LYS A 77 -6.90 -4.02 7.33
C LYS A 77 -7.24 -2.89 8.29
N MET A 78 -6.26 -2.34 9.01
CA MET A 78 -6.51 -1.19 9.90
C MET A 78 -6.75 0.09 9.10
N ARG A 79 -6.01 0.30 8.02
CA ARG A 79 -6.18 1.44 7.13
C ARG A 79 -7.53 1.41 6.42
N GLU A 80 -7.93 0.27 5.86
CA GLU A 80 -9.22 0.09 5.18
C GLU A 80 -10.40 0.45 6.09
N ARG A 81 -10.35 0.02 7.37
CA ARG A 81 -11.39 0.40 8.34
C ARG A 81 -11.46 1.92 8.56
N LYS A 82 -10.33 2.61 8.58
CA LYS A 82 -10.26 4.07 8.71
C LYS A 82 -10.74 4.77 7.44
N ASP A 83 -10.32 4.30 6.28
CA ASP A 83 -10.72 4.85 4.98
C ASP A 83 -12.24 4.74 4.79
N HIS A 84 -12.86 3.62 5.19
CA HIS A 84 -14.32 3.46 5.17
C HIS A 84 -15.05 4.41 6.15
N PHE A 85 -14.47 4.66 7.33
CA PHE A 85 -15.03 5.64 8.26
C PHE A 85 -14.92 7.06 7.71
N GLN A 86 -13.82 7.38 7.02
CA GLN A 86 -13.63 8.68 6.39
C GLN A 86 -14.61 8.91 5.23
N GLN A 87 -14.85 7.91 4.39
CA GLN A 87 -15.89 7.95 3.37
C GLN A 87 -17.28 8.18 3.97
N LEU A 88 -17.56 7.60 5.14
CA LEU A 88 -18.80 7.86 5.87
C LEU A 88 -18.91 9.33 6.29
N LEU A 89 -17.84 9.92 6.85
CA LEU A 89 -17.79 11.33 7.23
C LEU A 89 -18.02 12.27 6.02
N GLU A 90 -17.39 11.98 4.89
CA GLU A 90 -17.56 12.74 3.64
C GLU A 90 -18.99 12.65 3.11
N SER A 91 -19.58 11.45 3.11
CA SER A 91 -20.98 11.26 2.67
C SER A 91 -22.01 11.85 3.64
N ALA A 92 -21.61 12.15 4.88
CA ALA A 92 -22.52 12.58 5.93
C ALA A 92 -22.93 14.05 5.84
N ALA A 93 -22.41 14.80 4.86
CA ALA A 93 -22.68 16.23 4.65
C ALA A 93 -22.53 17.04 5.94
N LEU A 94 -21.43 16.80 6.66
CA LEU A 94 -21.13 17.46 7.92
C LEU A 94 -20.76 18.93 7.68
N ASN A 95 -21.04 19.76 8.68
CA ASN A 95 -20.66 21.17 8.70
C ASN A 95 -19.80 21.47 9.93
N SER A 96 -19.19 22.66 9.96
CA SER A 96 -18.32 23.11 11.05
C SER A 96 -18.99 23.19 12.44
N LYS A 97 -20.33 23.09 12.52
CA LYS A 97 -21.13 23.08 13.75
C LYS A 97 -21.68 21.71 14.14
N SER A 98 -21.43 20.68 13.33
CA SER A 98 -21.95 19.33 13.56
C SER A 98 -21.33 18.73 14.82
N THR A 99 -22.14 18.05 15.64
CA THR A 99 -21.68 17.39 16.87
C THR A 99 -21.49 15.90 16.64
N PHE A 100 -20.55 15.30 17.38
CA PHE A 100 -20.33 13.86 17.31
C PHE A 100 -21.56 13.07 17.77
N SER A 101 -22.32 13.59 18.74
CA SER A 101 -23.55 12.96 19.24
C SER A 101 -24.60 12.79 18.14
N ASP A 102 -24.88 13.86 17.38
CA ASP A 102 -25.86 13.83 16.29
C ASP A 102 -25.40 12.87 15.17
N PHE A 103 -24.10 12.89 14.85
CA PHE A 103 -23.50 11.97 13.88
C PHE A 103 -23.63 10.51 14.33
N ALA A 104 -23.27 10.20 15.58
CA ALA A 104 -23.36 8.87 16.15
C ALA A 104 -24.81 8.36 16.23
N GLN A 105 -25.77 9.24 16.53
CA GLN A 105 -27.19 8.88 16.53
C GLN A 105 -27.70 8.53 15.12
N LYS A 106 -27.27 9.29 14.10
CA LYS A 106 -27.69 9.08 12.71
C LYS A 106 -27.01 7.87 12.05
N TYR A 107 -25.71 7.67 12.27
CA TYR A 107 -24.92 6.64 11.59
C TYR A 107 -24.49 5.48 12.49
N GLY A 108 -24.95 5.42 13.74
CA GLY A 108 -24.58 4.38 14.70
C GLY A 108 -24.93 2.95 14.28
N LYS A 109 -25.88 2.79 13.35
CA LYS A 109 -26.27 1.49 12.77
C LYS A 109 -25.44 1.09 11.54
N ASP A 110 -24.68 2.01 10.94
CA ASP A 110 -23.86 1.77 9.75
C ASP A 110 -22.66 0.87 10.11
N GLU A 111 -22.38 -0.12 9.27
CA GLU A 111 -21.27 -1.06 9.48
C GLU A 111 -19.91 -0.34 9.44
N ARG A 112 -19.78 0.72 8.62
CA ARG A 112 -18.56 1.55 8.56
C ARG A 112 -18.30 2.29 9.87
N PHE A 113 -19.35 2.66 10.60
CA PHE A 113 -19.25 3.25 11.93
C PHE A 113 -18.87 2.21 13.00
N LYS A 114 -19.42 0.99 12.92
CA LYS A 114 -19.13 -0.11 13.86
C LYS A 114 -17.74 -0.72 13.69
N ASN A 115 -17.18 -0.70 12.49
CA ASN A 115 -15.86 -1.27 12.16
C ASN A 115 -14.71 -0.70 13.01
N ILE A 116 -14.83 0.55 13.46
CA ILE A 116 -13.91 1.15 14.42
C ILE A 116 -14.37 0.76 15.82
N GLU A 117 -13.71 -0.17 16.50
CA GLU A 117 -14.18 -0.67 17.81
C GLU A 117 -14.12 0.38 18.91
N LYS A 118 -13.11 1.25 18.90
CA LYS A 118 -12.85 2.20 19.98
C LYS A 118 -13.63 3.50 19.79
N MET A 119 -14.51 3.82 20.73
CA MET A 119 -15.31 5.05 20.71
C MET A 119 -14.45 6.33 20.68
N ARG A 120 -13.37 6.36 21.47
CA ARG A 120 -12.39 7.47 21.46
C ARG A 120 -11.75 7.69 20.08
N GLU A 121 -11.52 6.62 19.32
CA GLU A 121 -10.96 6.71 17.97
C GLU A 121 -11.99 7.27 16.99
N ARG A 122 -13.27 6.85 17.09
CA ARG A 122 -14.37 7.42 16.30
C ARG A 122 -14.50 8.92 16.51
N GLU A 123 -14.48 9.36 17.77
CA GLU A 123 -14.61 10.77 18.13
C GLU A 123 -13.40 11.60 17.68
N SER A 124 -12.18 11.06 17.83
CA SER A 124 -10.97 11.71 17.32
C SER A 124 -11.05 11.93 15.81
N MET A 125 -11.39 10.89 15.03
CA MET A 125 -11.49 10.99 13.58
C MET A 125 -12.57 11.99 13.14
N PHE A 126 -13.70 12.02 13.85
CA PHE A 126 -14.75 13.00 13.59
C PHE A 126 -14.27 14.44 13.88
N ASN A 127 -13.62 14.65 15.02
CA ASN A 127 -13.11 15.97 15.41
C ASN A 127 -12.05 16.48 14.44
N ASP A 128 -11.13 15.62 14.01
CA ASP A 128 -10.11 15.94 13.01
C ASP A 128 -10.76 16.37 11.68
N TYR A 129 -11.80 15.65 11.24
CA TYR A 129 -12.55 15.99 10.03
C TYR A 129 -13.28 17.34 10.14
N VAL A 130 -13.96 17.61 11.26
CA VAL A 130 -14.62 18.90 11.50
C VAL A 130 -13.61 20.05 11.59
N GLN A 131 -12.42 19.80 12.16
CA GLN A 131 -11.33 20.79 12.17
C GLN A 131 -10.82 21.09 10.76
N GLU A 132 -10.63 20.07 9.93
CA GLU A 132 -10.20 20.25 8.54
C GLU A 132 -11.26 21.00 7.72
N LEU A 133 -12.55 20.69 7.90
CA LEU A 133 -13.64 21.46 7.27
C LEU A 133 -13.58 22.95 7.64
N ARG A 134 -13.38 23.28 8.92
CA ARG A 134 -13.23 24.68 9.37
C ARG A 134 -12.01 25.36 8.76
N LYS A 135 -10.94 24.61 8.52
CA LYS A 135 -9.71 25.11 7.90
C LYS A 135 -9.94 25.37 6.41
N LEU A 136 -10.52 24.42 5.68
CA LEU A 136 -10.88 24.56 4.27
C LEU A 136 -11.85 25.73 4.04
N GLU A 137 -12.89 25.88 4.87
CA GLU A 137 -13.82 27.02 4.81
C GLU A 137 -13.11 28.37 5.01
N ARG A 138 -12.07 28.41 5.86
CA ARG A 138 -11.26 29.62 6.10
C ARG A 138 -10.36 29.92 4.91
N GLU A 139 -9.67 28.91 4.38
CA GLU A 139 -8.77 29.01 3.23
C GLU A 139 -9.53 29.41 1.96
N GLU A 140 -10.69 28.80 1.70
CA GLU A 140 -11.53 29.15 0.57
C GLU A 140 -11.96 30.62 0.59
N ARG A 141 -12.35 31.14 1.76
CA ARG A 141 -12.69 32.55 1.94
C ARG A 141 -11.49 33.49 1.71
N LEU A 142 -10.27 33.07 2.06
CA LEU A 142 -9.06 33.86 1.82
C LEU A 142 -8.72 33.87 0.32
N ASN A 143 -8.71 32.71 -0.33
CA ASN A 143 -8.49 32.59 -1.76
C ASN A 143 -9.52 33.37 -2.58
N GLN A 144 -10.79 33.42 -2.16
CA GLN A 144 -11.82 34.23 -2.82
C GLN A 144 -11.51 35.73 -2.71
N ARG A 145 -11.00 36.20 -1.57
CA ARG A 145 -10.60 37.60 -1.39
C ARG A 145 -9.39 37.98 -2.23
N GLU A 146 -8.40 37.08 -2.32
CA GLU A 146 -7.20 37.30 -3.15
C GLU A 146 -7.51 37.29 -4.65
N LYS A 147 -8.45 36.45 -5.10
CA LYS A 147 -8.87 36.39 -6.51
C LYS A 147 -9.74 37.58 -6.96
N THR A 148 -10.33 38.31 -6.00
CA THR A 148 -11.21 39.45 -6.28
C THR A 148 -10.48 40.79 -6.17
N CYS A 149 -9.21 40.78 -5.73
CA CYS A 149 -8.33 41.94 -5.69
C CYS A 149 -7.41 41.97 -6.92
#